data_AF-A0A946TP43-F1
#
_entry.id   AF-A0A946TP43-F1
#
_cell.length_a   1.000
_cell.length_b   1.000
_cell.length_c   1.000
_cell.angle_alpha   90.00
_cell.angle_beta   90.00
_cell.angle_gamma   90.00
#
_symmetry.space_group_name_H-M   'P 1'
#
loop_
_entity.id
_entity.type
_entity.pdbx_description
1 polymer ?
#
loop_
_entity_poly.entity_id
_entity_poly.type
_entity_poly.pdbx_seq_one_letter_code
_entity_poly.pdbx_strand_id
1 'polypeptide(L)'
;MADSQLKSLRDELDTIDIEIQNLLTRRAEISLEVKMVKQDGKVKLKPGREAQILRALIERHQGHFPKPELIRIWREILSASLQAQGSFSVGVYVPEDGGEDADENSWGYFAAARGHYGTFTPMIGYPSKRRVIEAVIEDECSVGVLPVPSRQEDDPWWRHLAIQGQMLGSSGGSNAPRIISRLPFAAPKIGSNKTGSKSSGGALDSLVIAKSEMDPSGLDCT
;
A
#
# COMPACT_ATOMS: atom_id res chain seq x y z
N MET A 1 -32.56 25.83 24.42
CA MET A 1 -33.16 24.65 23.74
C MET A 1 -32.24 24.17 22.63
N ALA A 2 -32.00 24.96 21.57
CA ALA A 2 -31.05 24.57 20.50
C ALA A 2 -29.61 24.41 21.01
N ASP A 3 -29.12 25.36 21.82
CA ASP A 3 -27.74 25.30 22.37
C ASP A 3 -27.54 24.12 23.34
N SER A 4 -28.57 23.78 24.13
CA SER A 4 -28.52 22.64 25.05
C SER A 4 -28.56 21.31 24.29
N GLN A 5 -29.34 21.22 23.22
CA GLN A 5 -29.37 20.04 22.35
C GLN A 5 -28.05 19.88 21.58
N LEU A 6 -27.50 20.98 21.07
CA LEU A 6 -26.20 20.99 20.39
C LEU A 6 -25.08 20.55 21.33
N LYS A 7 -25.08 21.03 22.58
CA LYS A 7 -24.12 20.60 23.59
C LYS A 7 -24.23 19.09 23.85
N SER A 8 -25.45 18.57 24.03
CA SER A 8 -25.66 17.14 24.24
C SER A 8 -25.12 16.29 23.09
N LEU A 9 -25.31 16.72 21.84
CA LEU A 9 -24.79 16.00 20.68
C LEU A 9 -23.24 16.04 20.61
N ARG A 10 -22.63 17.15 21.02
CA ARG A 10 -21.16 17.26 21.11
C ARG A 10 -20.59 16.37 22.21
N ASP A 11 -21.24 16.34 23.37
CA ASP A 11 -20.84 15.46 24.47
C ASP A 11 -20.92 13.97 24.04
N GLU A 12 -21.90 13.60 23.20
CA GLU A 12 -22.02 12.26 22.60
C GLU A 12 -20.89 11.98 21.58
N LEU A 13 -20.56 12.94 20.70
CA LEU A 13 -19.44 12.81 19.76
C LEU A 13 -18.10 12.64 20.49
N ASP A 14 -17.85 13.44 21.53
CA ASP A 14 -16.63 13.36 22.33
C ASP A 14 -16.50 11.97 22.99
N THR A 15 -17.62 11.41 23.44
CA THR A 15 -17.67 10.04 23.99
C THR A 15 -17.27 9.01 22.94
N ILE A 16 -17.83 9.11 21.73
CA ILE A 16 -17.50 8.22 20.61
C ILE A 16 -16.02 8.35 20.21
N ASP A 17 -15.48 9.57 20.17
CA ASP A 17 -14.08 9.82 19.81
C ASP A 17 -13.12 9.18 20.83
N ILE A 18 -13.44 9.24 22.13
CA ILE A 18 -12.69 8.55 23.18
C ILE A 18 -12.75 7.03 22.97
N GLU A 19 -13.92 6.47 22.65
CA GLU A 19 -14.06 5.04 22.37
C GLU A 19 -13.23 4.61 21.14
N ILE A 20 -13.25 5.40 20.06
CA ILE A 20 -12.42 5.16 18.88
C ILE A 20 -10.94 5.15 19.25
N GLN A 21 -10.48 6.15 20.02
CA GLN A 21 -9.08 6.23 20.45
C GLN A 21 -8.67 5.02 21.30
N ASN A 22 -9.53 4.58 22.22
CA ASN A 22 -9.29 3.40 23.06
C ASN A 22 -9.21 2.12 22.21
N LEU A 23 -10.12 1.95 21.23
CA LEU A 23 -10.12 0.82 20.31
C LEU A 23 -8.87 0.80 19.41
N LEU A 24 -8.43 1.96 18.93
CA LEU A 24 -7.20 2.08 18.13
C LEU A 24 -5.96 1.69 18.96
N THR A 25 -5.88 2.17 20.20
CA THR A 25 -4.81 1.83 21.14
C THR A 25 -4.78 0.32 21.39
N ARG A 26 -5.91 -0.27 21.74
CA ARG A 26 -6.01 -1.71 21.98
C ARG A 26 -5.66 -2.53 20.74
N ARG A 27 -6.06 -2.08 19.55
CA ARG A 27 -5.71 -2.74 18.29
C ARG A 27 -4.19 -2.68 18.02
N ALA A 28 -3.54 -1.58 18.34
CA ALA A 28 -2.09 -1.44 18.21
C ALA A 28 -1.34 -2.40 19.14
N GLU A 29 -1.77 -2.53 20.41
CA GLU A 29 -1.23 -3.50 21.36
C GLU A 29 -1.33 -4.94 20.85
N ILE A 30 -2.52 -5.35 20.39
CA ILE A 30 -2.72 -6.69 19.82
C ILE A 30 -1.83 -6.90 18.58
N SER A 31 -1.62 -5.87 17.77
CA SER A 31 -0.74 -5.95 16.60
C SER A 31 0.72 -6.20 16.99
N LEU A 32 1.18 -5.63 18.11
CA LEU A 32 2.50 -5.89 18.68
C LEU A 32 2.60 -7.29 19.28
N GLU A 33 1.58 -7.76 19.99
CA GLU A 33 1.49 -9.14 20.49
C GLU A 33 1.59 -10.15 19.34
N VAL A 34 0.85 -9.92 18.24
CA VAL A 34 0.91 -10.74 17.01
C VAL A 34 2.31 -10.77 16.42
N LYS A 35 3.07 -9.67 16.47
CA LYS A 35 4.47 -9.64 16.03
C LYS A 35 5.34 -10.52 16.94
N MET A 36 5.19 -10.42 18.26
CA MET A 36 5.99 -11.20 19.22
C MET A 36 5.82 -12.71 19.02
N VAL A 37 4.60 -13.16 18.72
CA VAL A 37 4.31 -14.58 18.44
C VAL A 37 5.01 -15.08 17.17
N LYS A 38 5.21 -14.22 16.16
CA LYS A 38 5.76 -14.63 14.86
C LYS A 38 7.28 -14.88 14.87
N GLN A 39 8.00 -14.57 15.95
CA GLN A 39 9.42 -14.87 16.26
C GLN A 39 10.51 -14.58 15.19
N ASP A 40 10.16 -14.15 13.98
CA ASP A 40 11.10 -13.95 12.86
C ASP A 40 11.68 -12.52 12.77
N GLY A 41 11.25 -11.61 13.64
CA GLY A 41 11.76 -10.23 13.77
C GLY A 41 11.52 -9.28 12.58
N LYS A 42 11.33 -9.82 11.36
CA LYS A 42 11.09 -9.06 10.13
C LYS A 42 9.62 -8.72 9.95
N VAL A 43 9.35 -7.47 9.59
CA VAL A 43 8.03 -7.03 9.14
C VAL A 43 7.72 -7.72 7.82
N LYS A 44 6.87 -8.74 7.85
CA LYS A 44 6.37 -9.40 6.64
C LYS A 44 5.06 -8.74 6.25
N LEU A 45 5.08 -7.95 5.17
CA LEU A 45 3.86 -7.44 4.55
C LEU A 45 3.02 -8.65 4.09
N LYS A 46 1.72 -8.62 4.40
CA LYS A 46 0.76 -9.67 4.03
C LYS A 46 -0.40 -9.04 3.25
N PRO A 47 -0.21 -8.73 1.96
CA PRO A 47 -1.23 -8.08 1.13
C PRO A 47 -2.54 -8.87 1.09
N GLY A 48 -2.48 -10.20 1.12
CA GLY A 48 -3.68 -11.05 1.14
C GLY A 48 -4.52 -10.82 2.40
N ARG A 49 -3.89 -10.71 3.57
CA ARG A 49 -4.57 -10.37 4.82
C ARG A 49 -5.18 -8.96 4.79
N GLU A 50 -4.48 -7.97 4.27
CA GLU A 50 -5.02 -6.61 4.14
C GLU A 50 -6.24 -6.57 3.23
N ALA A 51 -6.16 -7.29 2.10
CA ALA A 51 -7.27 -7.43 1.17
C ALA A 51 -8.51 -8.02 1.84
N GLN A 52 -8.36 -9.08 2.64
CA GLN A 52 -9.46 -9.66 3.41
C GLN A 52 -10.07 -8.66 4.39
N ILE A 53 -9.24 -7.90 5.12
CA ILE A 53 -9.72 -6.89 6.07
C ILE A 53 -10.55 -5.81 5.35
N LEU A 54 -10.05 -5.29 4.24
CA LEU A 54 -10.73 -4.23 3.48
C LEU A 54 -12.02 -4.73 2.80
N ARG A 55 -12.03 -5.97 2.29
CA ARG A 55 -13.26 -6.58 1.75
C ARG A 55 -14.32 -6.75 2.84
N ALA A 56 -13.95 -7.34 3.98
CA ALA A 56 -14.86 -7.51 5.11
C ALA A 56 -15.36 -6.16 5.66
N LEU A 57 -14.52 -5.12 5.64
CA LEU A 57 -14.89 -3.76 6.02
C LEU A 57 -16.01 -3.19 5.13
N ILE A 58 -15.91 -3.38 3.82
CA ILE A 58 -16.91 -2.91 2.86
C ILE A 58 -18.18 -3.75 2.89
N GLU A 59 -18.06 -5.06 3.08
CA GLU A 59 -19.19 -5.99 3.15
C GLU A 59 -20.09 -5.69 4.35
N ARG A 60 -19.50 -5.43 5.53
CA ARG A 60 -20.25 -5.09 6.75
C ARG A 60 -20.69 -3.63 6.85
N HIS A 61 -20.27 -2.78 5.92
CA HIS A 61 -20.52 -1.34 6.01
C HIS A 61 -22.01 -1.03 5.83
N GLN A 62 -22.58 -0.35 6.83
CA GLN A 62 -23.95 0.14 6.85
C GLN A 62 -23.96 1.64 7.16
N GLY A 63 -24.97 2.35 6.66
CA GLY A 63 -25.15 3.79 6.92
C GLY A 63 -24.61 4.70 5.82
N HIS A 64 -24.40 5.97 6.18
CA HIS A 64 -24.15 7.07 5.23
C HIS A 64 -22.67 7.48 5.15
N PHE A 65 -21.78 6.85 5.92
CA PHE A 65 -20.38 7.22 5.91
C PHE A 65 -19.74 6.84 4.56
N PRO A 66 -19.06 7.77 3.86
CA PRO A 66 -18.50 7.49 2.53
C PRO A 66 -17.49 6.32 2.52
N LYS A 67 -17.73 5.33 1.65
CA LYS A 67 -16.89 4.11 1.55
C LYS A 67 -15.42 4.39 1.18
N PRO A 68 -15.09 5.28 0.22
CA PRO A 68 -13.69 5.58 -0.10
C PRO A 68 -12.90 6.13 1.10
N GLU A 69 -13.53 6.97 1.90
CA GLU A 69 -12.99 7.61 3.10
C GLU A 69 -12.81 6.56 4.20
N LEU A 70 -13.76 5.63 4.35
CA LEU A 70 -13.63 4.51 5.27
C LEU A 70 -12.44 3.61 4.93
N ILE A 71 -12.25 3.30 3.64
CA ILE A 71 -11.08 2.56 3.16
C ILE A 71 -9.81 3.34 3.50
N ARG A 72 -9.78 4.66 3.25
CA ARG A 72 -8.61 5.48 3.51
C ARG A 72 -8.22 5.49 4.99
N ILE A 73 -9.19 5.63 5.89
CA ILE A 73 -8.96 5.55 7.34
C ILE A 73 -8.36 4.19 7.71
N TRP A 74 -8.93 3.09 7.20
CA TRP A 74 -8.41 1.74 7.49
C TRP A 74 -7.00 1.52 6.94
N ARG A 75 -6.66 2.12 5.80
CA ARG A 75 -5.29 2.09 5.26
C ARG A 75 -4.28 2.78 6.15
N GLU A 76 -4.61 3.96 6.67
CA GLU A 76 -3.73 4.66 7.61
C GLU A 76 -3.54 3.83 8.90
N ILE A 77 -4.62 3.20 9.41
CA ILE A 77 -4.53 2.30 10.56
C ILE A 77 -3.61 1.10 10.29
N LEU A 78 -3.76 0.46 9.12
CA LEU A 78 -2.92 -0.68 8.72
C LEU A 78 -1.46 -0.24 8.57
N SER A 79 -1.21 0.90 7.94
CA SER A 79 0.12 1.46 7.71
C SER A 79 0.82 1.85 9.02
N ALA A 80 0.09 2.44 9.97
CA ALA A 80 0.62 2.73 11.30
C ALA A 80 0.99 1.45 12.06
N SER A 81 0.18 0.40 11.92
CA SER A 81 0.45 -0.90 12.55
C SER A 81 1.68 -1.57 11.95
N LEU A 82 1.88 -1.45 10.63
CA LEU A 82 3.03 -1.98 9.92
C LEU A 82 4.33 -1.31 10.40
N GLN A 83 4.32 0.02 10.54
CA GLN A 83 5.44 0.80 11.07
C GLN A 83 5.72 0.50 12.55
N ALA A 84 4.69 0.33 13.37
CA ALA A 84 4.85 -0.07 14.77
C ALA A 84 5.48 -1.47 14.89
N GLN A 85 5.25 -2.35 13.91
CA GLN A 85 5.85 -3.68 13.87
C GLN A 85 7.32 -3.66 13.45
N GLY A 86 7.87 -2.56 12.95
CA GLY A 86 9.29 -2.43 12.64
C GLY A 86 9.55 -1.41 11.53
N SER A 87 10.83 -1.22 11.20
CA SER A 87 11.24 -0.33 10.11
C SER A 87 10.63 -0.78 8.79
N PHE A 88 9.72 0.04 8.25
CA PHE A 88 9.08 -0.17 6.96
C PHE A 88 9.31 1.07 6.08
N SER A 89 9.79 0.86 4.86
CA SER A 89 10.04 1.93 3.89
C SER A 89 9.69 1.48 2.47
N VAL A 90 9.36 2.46 1.62
CA VAL A 90 8.91 2.23 0.25
C VAL A 90 9.87 2.90 -0.74
N GLY A 91 10.47 2.13 -1.64
CA GLY A 91 11.14 2.66 -2.82
C GLY A 91 10.12 2.88 -3.94
N VAL A 92 10.13 4.04 -4.60
CA VAL A 92 9.20 4.36 -5.68
C VAL A 92 10.00 4.75 -6.92
N TYR A 93 9.66 4.18 -8.08
CA TYR A 93 10.18 4.67 -9.34
C TYR A 93 9.63 6.06 -9.65
N VAL A 94 10.54 7.02 -9.78
CA VAL A 94 10.27 8.42 -10.12
C VAL A 94 11.29 8.79 -11.19
N PRO A 95 10.94 8.73 -12.49
CA PRO A 95 11.86 9.09 -13.56
C PRO A 95 12.31 10.55 -13.42
N GLU A 96 13.57 10.83 -13.78
CA GLU A 96 14.08 12.19 -13.90
C GLU A 96 13.40 12.91 -15.07
N ASP A 97 13.21 14.24 -14.91
CA ASP A 97 12.57 15.10 -15.91
C ASP A 97 13.24 14.92 -17.29
N GLY A 98 12.46 14.58 -18.32
CA GLY A 98 12.93 14.39 -19.71
C GLY A 98 12.99 12.94 -20.23
N GLY A 99 12.59 11.93 -19.45
CA GLY A 99 12.35 10.57 -19.95
C GLY A 99 10.94 10.41 -20.56
N GLU A 100 10.72 9.39 -21.42
CA GLU A 100 9.39 9.10 -22.02
C GLU A 100 8.27 8.92 -20.96
N ASP A 101 8.63 8.53 -19.74
CA ASP A 101 7.73 8.34 -18.59
C ASP A 101 7.63 9.58 -17.66
N ALA A 102 8.42 10.64 -17.88
CA ALA A 102 8.66 11.71 -16.90
C ALA A 102 7.60 12.82 -16.89
N ASP A 103 7.01 13.15 -18.04
CA ASP A 103 6.30 14.42 -18.21
C ASP A 103 4.89 14.48 -17.56
N GLU A 104 4.27 13.35 -17.22
CA GLU A 104 2.95 13.33 -16.54
C GLU A 104 2.82 12.32 -15.38
N ASN A 105 3.74 11.36 -15.25
CA ASN A 105 3.49 10.14 -14.48
C ASN A 105 4.38 9.95 -13.25
N SER A 106 5.48 10.69 -13.12
CA SER A 106 6.45 10.57 -12.02
C SER A 106 5.82 10.72 -10.63
N TRP A 107 4.95 11.72 -10.46
CA TRP A 107 4.27 11.93 -9.19
C TRP A 107 3.13 10.93 -8.95
N GLY A 108 2.57 10.35 -10.01
CA GLY A 108 1.43 9.43 -9.94
C GLY A 108 1.75 8.14 -9.19
N TYR A 109 2.94 7.56 -9.41
CA TYR A 109 3.39 6.38 -8.66
C TYR A 109 3.64 6.69 -7.18
N PHE A 110 4.20 7.86 -6.90
CA PHE A 110 4.42 8.31 -5.53
C PHE A 110 3.10 8.55 -4.80
N ALA A 111 2.12 9.16 -5.47
CA ALA A 111 0.77 9.35 -4.94
C ALA A 111 0.04 8.02 -4.71
N ALA A 112 0.17 7.05 -5.63
CA ALA A 112 -0.40 5.71 -5.48
C ALA A 112 0.19 4.98 -4.27
N ALA A 113 1.53 5.02 -4.13
CA ALA A 113 2.24 4.48 -2.98
C ALA A 113 1.80 5.15 -1.67
N ARG A 114 1.74 6.49 -1.64
CA ARG A 114 1.29 7.30 -0.49
C ARG A 114 -0.15 6.97 -0.10
N GLY A 115 -1.03 6.78 -1.08
CA GLY A 115 -2.42 6.40 -0.85
C GLY A 115 -2.58 5.01 -0.25
N HIS A 116 -1.64 4.10 -0.52
CA HIS A 116 -1.69 2.72 -0.05
C HIS A 116 -1.00 2.51 1.30
N TYR A 117 0.24 2.99 1.44
CA TYR A 117 1.11 2.81 2.61
C TYR A 117 1.02 3.95 3.62
N GLY A 118 0.09 4.88 3.44
CA GLY A 118 -0.18 5.95 4.37
C GLY A 118 0.84 7.08 4.33
N THR A 119 0.52 8.13 5.07
CA THR A 119 1.21 9.42 4.95
C THR A 119 2.60 9.40 5.56
N PHE A 120 2.74 8.78 6.73
CA PHE A 120 3.97 8.82 7.53
C PHE A 120 5.02 7.78 7.15
N THR A 121 4.70 6.84 6.26
CA THR A 121 5.66 5.84 5.81
C THR A 121 6.81 6.51 5.04
N PRO A 122 8.08 6.27 5.42
CA PRO A 122 9.24 6.74 4.66
C PRO A 122 9.18 6.25 3.22
N MET A 123 9.28 7.16 2.24
CA MET A 123 9.37 6.80 0.83
C MET A 123 10.54 7.50 0.16
N ILE A 124 11.24 6.76 -0.69
CA ILE A 124 12.41 7.22 -1.42
C ILE A 124 12.11 7.10 -2.90
N GLY A 125 12.26 8.20 -3.65
CA GLY A 125 12.17 8.19 -5.10
C GLY A 125 13.48 7.71 -5.71
N TYR A 126 13.41 6.83 -6.70
CA TYR A 126 14.56 6.34 -7.46
C TYR A 126 14.39 6.62 -8.95
N PRO A 127 15.45 7.09 -9.64
CA PRO A 127 15.38 7.51 -11.04
C PRO A 127 15.28 6.35 -12.03
N SER A 128 15.55 5.12 -11.60
CA SER A 128 15.58 3.94 -12.47
C SER A 128 14.83 2.76 -11.87
N LYS A 129 14.07 2.04 -12.70
CA LYS A 129 13.35 0.81 -12.34
C LYS A 129 14.31 -0.26 -11.77
N ARG A 130 15.51 -0.38 -12.37
CA ARG A 130 16.57 -1.30 -11.88
C ARG A 130 17.02 -0.95 -10.47
N ARG A 131 17.22 0.34 -10.18
CA ARG A 131 17.69 0.80 -8.87
C ARG A 131 16.68 0.51 -7.75
N VAL A 132 15.37 0.55 -8.06
CA VAL A 132 14.31 0.14 -7.12
C VAL A 132 14.42 -1.35 -6.79
N ILE A 133 14.66 -2.20 -7.80
CA ILE A 133 14.83 -3.65 -7.59
C ILE A 133 16.05 -3.92 -6.71
N GLU A 134 17.17 -3.25 -6.99
CA GLU A 134 18.41 -3.35 -6.20
C GLU A 134 18.18 -2.91 -4.75
N ALA A 135 17.47 -1.79 -4.53
CA ALA A 135 17.14 -1.30 -3.19
C ALA A 135 16.37 -2.33 -2.35
N VAL A 136 15.43 -3.04 -2.98
CA VAL A 136 14.64 -4.09 -2.31
C VAL A 136 15.49 -5.32 -2.02
N ILE A 137 16.45 -5.65 -2.89
CA ILE A 137 17.35 -6.79 -2.70
C ILE A 137 18.32 -6.53 -1.55
N GLU A 138 18.91 -5.34 -1.53
CA GLU A 138 19.89 -4.87 -0.55
C GLU A 138 19.27 -4.49 0.81
N ASP A 139 17.96 -4.68 0.98
CA ASP A 139 17.21 -4.30 2.20
C ASP A 139 17.27 -2.79 2.52
N GLU A 140 17.59 -1.93 1.55
CA GLU A 140 17.50 -0.47 1.71
C GLU A 140 16.05 -0.01 1.82
N CYS A 141 15.14 -0.72 1.13
CA CYS A 141 13.71 -0.51 1.26
C CYS A 141 12.95 -1.83 1.44
N SER A 142 11.82 -1.77 2.15
CA SER A 142 11.01 -2.95 2.43
C SER A 142 10.20 -3.40 1.22
N VAL A 143 9.72 -2.44 0.42
CA VAL A 143 8.95 -2.69 -0.80
C VAL A 143 9.34 -1.70 -1.89
N GLY A 144 9.24 -2.13 -3.15
CA GLY A 144 9.47 -1.30 -4.33
C GLY A 144 8.19 -1.12 -5.14
N VAL A 145 7.92 0.09 -5.63
CA VAL A 145 6.78 0.42 -6.49
C VAL A 145 7.29 0.72 -7.89
N LEU A 146 6.81 -0.05 -8.86
CA LEU A 146 7.24 -0.04 -10.24
C LEU A 146 6.04 0.13 -11.19
N PRO A 147 6.23 0.70 -12.38
CA PRO A 147 5.17 0.80 -13.37
C PRO A 147 4.80 -0.58 -13.92
N VAL A 148 3.58 -0.72 -14.43
CA VAL A 148 3.19 -1.92 -15.18
C VAL A 148 4.09 -2.08 -16.42
N PRO A 149 4.66 -3.27 -16.68
CA PRO A 149 5.51 -3.49 -17.85
C PRO A 149 4.80 -3.13 -19.16
N SER A 150 5.48 -2.39 -20.02
CA SER A 150 4.99 -2.10 -21.37
C SER A 150 5.64 -3.05 -22.39
N ARG A 151 4.98 -3.28 -23.53
CA ARG A 151 5.52 -4.16 -24.58
C ARG A 151 6.65 -3.52 -25.40
N GLN A 152 6.77 -2.20 -25.33
CA GLN A 152 7.69 -1.40 -26.14
C GLN A 152 8.95 -1.00 -25.35
N GLU A 153 9.13 -1.55 -24.14
CA GLU A 153 10.29 -1.26 -23.30
C GLU A 153 11.54 -2.01 -23.81
N ASP A 154 12.60 -1.26 -24.13
CA ASP A 154 13.87 -1.81 -24.61
C ASP A 154 14.57 -2.71 -23.58
N ASP A 155 14.54 -2.31 -22.30
CA ASP A 155 15.01 -3.11 -21.15
C ASP A 155 13.89 -3.38 -20.14
N PRO A 156 13.08 -4.45 -20.35
CA PRO A 156 11.98 -4.76 -19.46
C PRO A 156 12.47 -5.17 -18.06
N TRP A 157 12.15 -4.34 -17.08
CA TRP A 157 12.66 -4.47 -15.72
C TRP A 157 12.34 -5.82 -15.04
N TRP A 158 11.23 -6.47 -15.43
CA TRP A 158 10.81 -7.75 -14.86
C TRP A 158 11.79 -8.89 -15.12
N ARG A 159 12.66 -8.76 -16.14
CA ARG A 159 13.74 -9.72 -16.40
C ARG A 159 14.76 -9.73 -15.27
N HIS A 160 15.01 -8.57 -14.66
CA HIS A 160 15.95 -8.43 -13.54
C HIS A 160 15.48 -9.19 -12.30
N LEU A 161 14.16 -9.31 -12.08
CA LEU A 161 13.60 -10.16 -11.03
C LEU A 161 13.90 -11.66 -11.26
N ALA A 162 13.81 -12.10 -12.52
CA ALA A 162 13.98 -13.52 -12.88
C ALA A 162 15.46 -13.95 -12.84
N ILE A 163 16.35 -13.11 -13.37
CA ILE A 163 17.79 -13.43 -13.50
C ILE A 163 18.46 -13.47 -12.12
N GLN A 164 18.17 -12.49 -11.25
CA GLN A 164 18.80 -12.44 -9.92
C GLN A 164 18.25 -13.53 -8.97
N GLY A 165 17.05 -14.06 -9.24
CA GLY A 165 16.52 -15.22 -8.52
C GLY A 165 17.30 -16.52 -8.73
N GLN A 166 18.02 -16.66 -9.85
CA GLN A 166 18.87 -17.82 -10.12
C GLN A 166 20.30 -17.66 -9.56
N MET A 167 20.85 -16.44 -9.47
CA MET A 167 22.20 -16.21 -8.95
C MET A 167 22.33 -16.34 -7.42
N LEU A 168 21.26 -16.11 -6.66
CA LEU A 168 21.23 -16.30 -5.20
C LEU A 168 20.95 -17.76 -4.76
N GLY A 169 20.89 -18.70 -5.71
CA GLY A 169 20.59 -20.10 -5.47
C GLY A 169 21.79 -20.91 -4.98
N SER A 170 22.07 -20.90 -3.67
CA SER A 170 22.80 -21.96 -2.96
C SER A 170 22.48 -22.10 -1.46
N SER A 171 21.71 -21.17 -0.87
CA SER A 171 21.32 -21.25 0.55
C SER A 171 19.82 -21.03 0.73
N GLY A 172 19.03 -22.09 0.57
CA GLY A 172 17.81 -22.43 1.36
C GLY A 172 16.67 -21.44 1.62
N GLY A 173 16.69 -20.20 1.12
CA GLY A 173 15.63 -19.23 1.33
C GLY A 173 15.39 -18.37 0.09
N SER A 174 14.14 -18.23 -0.34
CA SER A 174 13.77 -17.41 -1.50
C SER A 174 13.94 -15.92 -1.19
N ASN A 175 15.17 -15.42 -1.21
CA ASN A 175 15.49 -14.01 -0.96
C ASN A 175 15.34 -13.12 -2.22
N ALA A 176 14.77 -13.66 -3.30
CA ALA A 176 14.52 -12.92 -4.52
C ALA A 176 13.22 -12.09 -4.39
N PRO A 177 13.22 -10.80 -4.79
CA PRO A 177 12.02 -9.98 -4.80
C PRO A 177 10.99 -10.55 -5.77
N ARG A 178 9.72 -10.51 -5.37
CA ARG A 178 8.57 -10.94 -6.17
C ARG A 178 7.50 -9.87 -6.18
N ILE A 179 6.64 -9.90 -7.20
CA ILE A 179 5.44 -9.05 -7.23
C ILE A 179 4.45 -9.58 -6.18
N ILE A 180 4.03 -8.72 -5.27
CA ILE A 180 3.18 -9.09 -4.13
C ILE A 180 1.81 -8.39 -4.14
N SER A 181 1.68 -7.26 -4.85
CA SER A 181 0.40 -6.56 -4.98
C SER A 181 0.41 -5.60 -6.18
N ARG A 182 -0.79 -5.12 -6.52
CA ARG A 182 -1.01 -4.06 -7.52
C ARG A 182 -1.67 -2.87 -6.85
N LEU A 183 -1.21 -1.67 -7.19
CA LEU A 183 -1.77 -0.41 -6.75
C LEU A 183 -2.45 0.31 -7.93
N PRO A 184 -3.50 1.10 -7.66
CA PRO A 184 -4.22 1.21 -6.38
C PRO A 184 -5.06 -0.04 -6.07
N PHE A 185 -5.01 -0.50 -4.82
CA PHE A 185 -5.93 -1.55 -4.35
C PHE A 185 -7.28 -0.90 -4.02
N ALA A 186 -8.28 -1.17 -4.87
CA ALA A 186 -9.61 -0.54 -4.89
C ALA A 186 -9.56 0.98 -5.14
N ALA A 187 -9.32 1.39 -6.39
CA ALA A 187 -9.56 2.77 -6.81
C ALA A 187 -11.06 3.11 -6.69
N PRO A 188 -11.43 4.30 -6.18
CA PRO A 188 -12.78 4.80 -6.40
C PRO A 188 -13.01 4.89 -7.91
N LYS A 189 -14.13 4.34 -8.41
CA LYS A 189 -14.62 4.67 -9.75
C LYS A 189 -15.08 6.14 -9.70
N ILE A 190 -14.16 7.07 -9.87
CA ILE A 190 -14.49 8.48 -10.11
C ILE A 190 -15.34 8.48 -11.39
N GLY A 191 -16.54 9.05 -11.31
CA GLY A 191 -17.65 8.81 -12.23
C GLY A 191 -17.26 8.74 -13.70
N SER A 192 -17.62 7.63 -14.35
CA SER A 192 -17.60 7.51 -15.80
C SER A 192 -18.66 8.44 -16.39
N ASN A 193 -18.36 9.73 -16.53
CA ASN A 193 -19.13 10.58 -17.42
C ASN A 193 -18.72 10.20 -18.85
N LYS A 194 -19.70 9.75 -19.65
CA LYS A 194 -19.56 9.35 -21.06
C LYS A 194 -19.32 10.57 -21.97
N THR A 195 -18.34 11.39 -21.67
CA THR A 195 -17.91 12.50 -22.53
C THR A 195 -16.40 12.43 -22.65
N GLY A 196 -15.92 12.14 -23.86
CA GLY A 196 -14.52 11.88 -24.18
C GLY A 196 -13.58 13.04 -23.89
N SER A 197 -13.24 13.22 -22.61
CA SER A 197 -12.12 14.04 -22.16
C SER A 197 -11.23 13.17 -21.30
N LYS A 198 -9.97 12.98 -21.72
CA LYS A 198 -8.91 12.37 -20.92
C LYS A 198 -8.66 13.26 -19.71
N SER A 199 -9.37 13.03 -18.61
CA SER A 199 -9.00 13.59 -17.32
C SER A 199 -7.81 12.79 -16.78
N SER A 200 -6.60 13.31 -17.00
CA SER A 200 -5.37 12.95 -16.31
C SER A 200 -5.58 13.10 -14.80
N GLY A 201 -5.32 12.04 -14.04
CA GLY A 201 -5.61 11.99 -12.60
C GLY A 201 -6.15 10.65 -12.10
N GLY A 202 -6.36 9.67 -12.99
CA GLY A 202 -6.49 8.28 -12.58
C GLY A 202 -5.18 7.81 -11.93
N ALA A 203 -5.27 7.22 -10.73
CA ALA A 203 -4.11 6.64 -10.06
C ALA A 203 -3.44 5.64 -11.01
N LEU A 204 -2.17 5.89 -11.33
CA LEU A 204 -1.42 5.05 -12.24
C LEU A 204 -1.31 3.65 -11.67
N ASP A 205 -1.65 2.68 -12.50
CA ASP A 205 -1.48 1.29 -12.17
C ASP A 205 0.02 1.00 -11.96
N SER A 206 0.34 0.41 -10.82
CA SER A 206 1.70 0.05 -10.44
C SER A 206 1.74 -1.31 -9.77
N LEU A 207 2.91 -1.94 -9.84
CA LEU A 207 3.20 -3.22 -9.23
C LEU A 207 4.12 -3.01 -8.04
N VAL A 208 3.85 -3.73 -6.96
CA VAL A 208 4.68 -3.72 -5.76
C VAL A 208 5.52 -4.98 -5.73
N ILE A 209 6.82 -4.81 -5.53
CA ILE A 209 7.78 -5.89 -5.32
C ILE A 209 8.26 -5.92 -3.87
N ALA A 210 8.48 -7.13 -3.32
CA ALA A 210 9.05 -7.31 -1.99
C ALA A 210 9.71 -8.70 -1.86
N LYS A 211 10.58 -8.85 -0.86
CA LYS A 211 11.11 -10.14 -0.42
C LYS A 211 10.16 -10.78 0.59
N SER A 212 9.03 -11.29 0.10
CA SER A 212 8.02 -11.94 0.93
C SER A 212 7.45 -13.18 0.25
N GLU A 213 6.98 -14.12 1.06
CA GLU A 213 6.18 -15.25 0.59
C GLU A 213 4.78 -14.77 0.21
N MET A 214 4.19 -15.36 -0.84
CA MET A 214 2.82 -15.03 -1.21
C MET A 214 1.85 -15.54 -0.15
N ASP A 215 0.96 -14.67 0.33
CA ASP A 215 -0.16 -15.05 1.17
C ASP A 215 -1.47 -15.02 0.37
N PRO A 216 -2.27 -16.11 0.38
CA PRO A 216 -3.52 -16.15 -0.39
C PRO A 216 -4.52 -15.14 0.19
N SER A 217 -5.00 -14.22 -0.65
CA SER A 217 -6.12 -13.32 -0.35
C SER A 217 -7.47 -14.01 -0.45
N GLY A 218 -7.52 -15.23 -1.00
CA GLY A 218 -8.72 -16.07 -1.12
C GLY A 218 -9.62 -15.75 -2.32
N LEU A 219 -9.37 -14.61 -3.00
CA LEU A 219 -10.05 -14.20 -4.24
C LEU A 219 -9.03 -13.83 -5.34
N ASP A 220 -7.84 -14.42 -5.29
CA ASP A 220 -6.73 -14.13 -6.24
C ASP A 220 -6.91 -14.80 -7.61
N CYS A 221 -8.13 -15.22 -7.93
CA CYS A 221 -8.46 -15.94 -9.15
C CYS A 221 -9.76 -15.37 -9.73
N THR A 222 -9.62 -14.53 -10.76
CA THR A 222 -10.40 -14.55 -12.01
C THR A 222 -9.68 -13.71 -13.04
#